data_AF-A0A934I252-F1
#
_entry.id   AF-A0A934I252-F1
#
_cell.length_a   1.000
_cell.length_b   1.000
_cell.length_c   1.000
_cell.angle_alpha   90.00
_cell.angle_beta   90.00
_cell.angle_gamma   90.00
#
_symmetry.space_group_name_H-M   'P 1'
#
loop_
_entity.id
_entity.type
_entity.pdbx_description
1 polymer ?
#
loop_
_entity_poly.entity_id
_entity_poly.type
_entity_poly.pdbx_seq_one_letter_code
_entity_poly.pdbx_strand_id
1 'polypeptide(L)'
;MVHRRATAEVFLTDVQQASSTEWQCAVQFPRGHVLIDRRSPHLPVPLAIEAIRQMGLFVAHSGYSIPKSWAFTLQHATFRWCDDGAPALPEFGPLELVASVRVTHEHHRKGEISGLEVIVEFTSQGRPVATGGGALRCISPVHYQALRRRAPNPHDVPRRYDPAPLADVRRDGRAVEAVLGYDHSNPFFFDHPVDHLPGMLILHAMTDLFSSTLPDAELMEIDLVCHTFPEFDPPVRIEGVVDSSTETVRLTFTQGRTVVAEGISSGRVALEAARVAEEEASEDDGPVAEEAAL
;
A
#
# COMPACT_ATOMS: atom_id res chain seq x y z
N MET A 1 -11.62 12.63 10.49
CA MET A 1 -10.20 12.91 10.79
C MET A 1 -9.27 12.22 9.80
N VAL A 2 -9.61 11.00 9.36
CA VAL A 2 -8.75 10.18 8.47
C VAL A 2 -9.27 10.02 7.04
N HIS A 3 -10.25 10.86 6.63
CA HIS A 3 -10.86 10.84 5.29
C HIS A 3 -11.49 9.49 4.90
N ARG A 4 -12.15 8.87 5.88
CA ARG A 4 -13.04 7.71 5.75
C ARG A 4 -14.40 8.03 6.36
N ARG A 5 -15.47 7.58 5.72
CA ARG A 5 -16.85 7.65 6.21
C ARG A 5 -17.24 6.37 6.92
N ALA A 6 -16.91 5.22 6.33
CA ALA A 6 -17.16 3.94 6.96
C ALA A 6 -16.16 3.71 8.10
N THR A 7 -16.67 3.49 9.33
CA THR A 7 -15.84 3.16 10.50
C THR A 7 -15.03 1.88 10.30
N ALA A 8 -15.56 0.92 9.52
CA ALA A 8 -14.86 -0.33 9.20
C ALA A 8 -13.57 -0.10 8.39
N GLU A 9 -13.44 1.05 7.74
CA GLU A 9 -12.25 1.45 6.96
C GLU A 9 -11.30 2.35 7.78
N VAL A 10 -11.56 2.54 9.09
CA VAL A 10 -10.69 3.30 10.00
C VAL A 10 -9.85 2.32 10.82
N PHE A 11 -8.53 2.35 10.64
CA PHE A 11 -7.61 1.45 11.34
C PHE A 11 -7.05 2.06 12.61
N LEU A 12 -7.02 3.39 12.74
CA LEU A 12 -6.57 4.05 13.96
C LEU A 12 -7.60 3.90 15.08
N THR A 13 -7.16 3.37 16.21
CA THR A 13 -7.99 3.16 17.41
C THR A 13 -7.69 4.14 18.53
N ASP A 14 -6.44 4.58 18.65
CA ASP A 14 -6.01 5.63 19.58
C ASP A 14 -4.86 6.44 18.99
N VAL A 15 -4.75 7.72 19.36
CA VAL A 15 -3.64 8.59 18.96
C VAL A 15 -3.29 9.54 20.10
N GLN A 16 -2.02 9.54 20.48
CA GLN A 16 -1.47 10.40 21.53
C GLN A 16 -0.31 11.21 20.98
N GLN A 17 -0.33 12.52 21.25
CA GLN A 17 0.78 13.40 20.87
C GLN A 17 1.91 13.25 21.89
N ALA A 18 3.11 12.90 21.42
CA ALA A 18 4.30 12.75 22.26
C ALA A 18 5.11 14.05 22.33
N SER A 19 5.16 14.80 21.23
CA SER A 19 5.81 16.11 21.14
C SER A 19 5.17 16.99 20.06
N SER A 20 5.74 18.16 19.77
CA SER A 20 5.24 19.03 18.70
C SER A 20 5.31 18.39 17.30
N THR A 21 6.18 17.39 17.11
CA THR A 21 6.41 16.73 15.80
C THR A 21 6.32 15.21 15.86
N GLU A 22 5.88 14.63 16.98
CA GLU A 22 5.79 13.18 17.17
C GLU A 22 4.45 12.74 17.78
N TRP A 23 3.94 11.60 17.30
CA TRP A 23 2.72 10.96 17.76
C TRP A 23 2.92 9.45 17.95
N GLN A 24 2.17 8.87 18.87
CA GLN A 24 2.01 7.43 19.06
C GLN A 24 0.58 7.06 18.68
N CYS A 25 0.42 6.04 17.84
CA CYS A 25 -0.87 5.58 17.35
C CYS A 25 -1.05 4.10 17.65
N ALA A 26 -2.23 3.70 18.10
CA ALA A 26 -2.66 2.31 18.08
C ALA A 26 -3.43 2.04 16.78
N VAL A 27 -3.14 0.91 16.13
CA VAL A 27 -3.83 0.47 14.92
C VAL A 27 -4.35 -0.95 15.04
N GLN A 28 -5.51 -1.18 14.43
CA GLN A 28 -6.10 -2.50 14.26
C GLN A 28 -6.41 -2.78 12.80
N PHE A 29 -6.00 -3.95 12.33
CA PHE A 29 -6.35 -4.47 11.01
C PHE A 29 -7.36 -5.62 11.15
N PRO A 30 -8.60 -5.45 10.64
CA PRO A 30 -9.60 -6.49 10.73
C PRO A 30 -9.27 -7.64 9.78
N ARG A 31 -9.22 -8.87 10.30
CA ARG A 31 -8.87 -10.07 9.50
C ARG A 31 -9.82 -10.35 8.33
N GLY A 32 -11.06 -9.85 8.40
CA GLY A 32 -12.06 -9.97 7.34
C GLY A 32 -12.04 -8.84 6.31
N HIS A 33 -11.01 -8.00 6.29
CA HIS A 33 -10.91 -6.88 5.35
C HIS A 33 -10.91 -7.36 3.89
N VAL A 34 -11.54 -6.59 2.99
CA VAL A 34 -11.74 -6.98 1.57
C VAL A 34 -10.44 -7.25 0.80
N LEU A 35 -9.34 -6.62 1.20
CA LEU A 35 -8.01 -6.81 0.59
C LEU A 35 -7.20 -7.96 1.19
N ILE A 36 -7.69 -8.66 2.21
CA ILE A 36 -6.99 -9.81 2.77
C ILE A 36 -7.31 -11.04 1.91
N ASP A 37 -6.31 -11.58 1.21
CA ASP A 37 -6.44 -12.87 0.54
C ASP A 37 -6.58 -13.97 1.61
N ARG A 38 -7.67 -14.74 1.54
CA ARG A 38 -7.91 -15.86 2.47
C ARG A 38 -6.86 -16.96 2.40
N ARG A 39 -6.06 -17.00 1.33
CA ARG A 39 -4.97 -17.96 1.13
C ARG A 39 -3.63 -17.47 1.70
N SER A 40 -3.52 -16.19 2.02
CA SER A 40 -2.32 -15.62 2.66
C SER A 40 -2.64 -15.26 4.11
N PRO A 41 -1.87 -15.76 5.09
CA PRO A 41 -2.09 -15.40 6.48
C PRO A 41 -1.52 -14.01 6.82
N HIS A 42 -0.86 -13.31 5.90
CA HIS A 42 -0.08 -12.10 6.22
C HIS A 42 -0.82 -10.80 5.90
N LEU A 43 -0.49 -9.74 6.64
CA LEU A 43 -1.02 -8.40 6.41
C LEU A 43 -0.59 -7.86 5.04
N PRO A 44 -1.52 -7.51 4.12
CA PRO A 44 -1.16 -6.94 2.83
C PRO A 44 -0.54 -5.53 2.95
N VAL A 45 0.50 -5.27 2.16
CA VAL A 45 1.19 -3.97 2.07
C VAL A 45 0.21 -2.79 1.88
N PRO A 46 -0.82 -2.86 1.00
CA PRO A 46 -1.76 -1.75 0.84
C PRO A 46 -2.50 -1.35 2.13
N LEU A 47 -2.76 -2.28 3.05
CA LEU A 47 -3.41 -1.95 4.33
C LEU A 47 -2.47 -1.23 5.27
N ALA A 48 -1.20 -1.66 5.34
CA ALA A 48 -0.20 -0.98 6.14
C ALA A 48 0.04 0.46 5.65
N ILE A 49 0.10 0.66 4.33
CA ILE A 49 0.22 2.01 3.74
C ILE A 49 -1.05 2.84 3.97
N GLU A 50 -2.24 2.25 3.90
CA GLU A 50 -3.47 2.94 4.26
C GLU A 50 -3.41 3.45 5.72
N ALA A 51 -2.91 2.65 6.66
CA ALA A 51 -2.74 3.07 8.05
C ALA A 51 -1.77 4.26 8.17
N ILE A 52 -0.64 4.25 7.47
CA ILE A 52 0.29 5.39 7.38
C ILE A 52 -0.44 6.63 6.85
N ARG A 53 -1.22 6.49 5.78
CA ARG A 53 -1.97 7.61 5.20
C ARG A 53 -3.02 8.14 6.18
N GLN A 54 -3.70 7.28 6.96
CA GLN A 54 -4.64 7.72 8.00
C GLN A 54 -3.94 8.51 9.10
N MET A 55 -2.75 8.07 9.53
CA MET A 55 -1.91 8.78 10.50
C MET A 55 -1.49 10.15 9.98
N GLY A 56 -0.99 10.24 8.75
CA GLY A 56 -0.60 11.51 8.13
C GLY A 56 -1.76 12.51 8.06
N LEU A 57 -2.96 12.05 7.69
CA LEU A 57 -4.16 12.89 7.67
C LEU A 57 -4.60 13.33 9.07
N PHE A 58 -4.53 12.43 10.06
CA PHE A 58 -4.83 12.78 11.45
C PHE A 58 -3.86 13.84 11.96
N VAL A 59 -2.55 13.65 11.76
CA VAL A 59 -1.50 14.57 12.19
C VAL A 59 -1.67 15.93 11.53
N ALA A 60 -1.96 15.98 10.22
CA ALA A 60 -2.21 17.24 9.52
C ALA A 60 -3.36 18.05 10.14
N HIS A 61 -4.48 17.39 10.44
CA HIS A 61 -5.65 18.07 11.01
C HIS A 61 -5.49 18.42 12.49
N SER A 62 -5.06 17.46 13.31
CA SER A 62 -5.02 17.60 14.76
C SER A 62 -3.76 18.30 15.25
N GLY A 63 -2.60 17.94 14.69
CA GLY A 63 -1.29 18.47 15.09
C GLY A 63 -0.98 19.81 14.44
N TYR A 64 -1.32 19.96 13.16
CA TYR A 64 -0.96 21.13 12.34
C TYR A 64 -2.14 22.03 12.00
N SER A 65 -3.32 21.76 12.57
CA SER A 65 -4.53 22.58 12.42
C SER A 65 -4.94 22.83 10.96
N ILE A 66 -4.57 21.95 10.03
CA ILE A 66 -5.02 22.04 8.64
C ILE A 66 -6.54 21.90 8.61
N PRO A 67 -7.30 22.80 7.99
CA PRO A 67 -8.76 22.71 8.00
C PRO A 67 -9.27 21.45 7.30
N LYS A 68 -10.34 20.85 7.84
CA LYS A 68 -10.98 19.63 7.29
C LYS A 68 -11.52 19.78 5.87
N SER A 69 -11.71 21.01 5.41
CA SER A 69 -12.15 21.32 4.05
C SER A 69 -11.03 21.28 3.00
N TRP A 70 -9.77 21.21 3.42
CA TRP A 70 -8.64 21.16 2.50
C TRP A 70 -8.53 19.77 1.88
N ALA A 71 -8.19 19.75 0.59
CA ALA A 71 -7.87 18.54 -0.14
C ALA A 71 -6.43 18.11 0.16
N PHE A 72 -6.20 16.80 0.15
CA PHE A 72 -4.88 16.20 0.35
C PHE A 72 -4.50 15.40 -0.89
N THR A 73 -3.28 15.59 -1.38
CA THR A 73 -2.75 14.79 -2.50
C THR A 73 -1.49 14.07 -2.07
N LEU A 74 -1.42 12.78 -2.37
CA LEU A 74 -0.21 11.98 -2.20
C LEU A 74 0.85 12.47 -3.20
N GLN A 75 2.06 12.73 -2.75
CA GLN A 75 3.19 13.12 -3.61
C GLN A 75 4.22 11.99 -3.67
N HIS A 76 4.45 11.34 -2.52
CA HIS A 76 5.37 10.22 -2.39
C HIS A 76 4.90 9.28 -1.28
N ALA A 77 5.10 7.97 -1.43
CA ALA A 77 4.86 6.96 -0.41
C ALA A 77 6.02 5.96 -0.39
N THR A 78 6.48 5.62 0.81
CA THR A 78 7.44 4.53 1.02
C THR A 78 6.92 3.56 2.04
N PHE A 79 7.31 2.31 1.88
CA PHE A 79 6.98 1.26 2.81
C PHE A 79 8.01 0.15 2.75
N ARG A 80 8.40 -0.41 3.89
CA ARG A 80 9.28 -1.57 4.00
C ARG A 80 8.90 -2.41 5.21
N TRP A 81 8.70 -3.72 5.02
CA TRP A 81 8.68 -4.69 6.11
C TRP A 81 10.09 -4.87 6.70
N CYS A 82 10.20 -5.09 8.01
CA CYS A 82 11.44 -5.54 8.61
C CYS A 82 11.83 -6.94 8.10
N ASP A 83 13.05 -7.40 8.38
CA ASP A 83 13.59 -8.67 7.89
C ASP A 83 12.77 -9.91 8.30
N ASP A 84 11.85 -9.81 9.27
CA ASP A 84 10.94 -10.90 9.63
C ASP A 84 9.78 -11.06 8.62
N GLY A 85 9.60 -10.13 7.67
CA GLY A 85 8.52 -10.16 6.68
C GLY A 85 7.22 -9.52 7.15
N ALA A 86 6.17 -9.70 6.36
CA ALA A 86 4.83 -9.25 6.74
C ALA A 86 4.32 -10.03 7.96
N PRO A 87 3.72 -9.38 8.97
CA PRO A 87 3.20 -10.07 10.14
C PRO A 87 2.00 -10.95 9.78
N ALA A 88 1.93 -12.14 10.37
CA ALA A 88 0.76 -13.00 10.28
C ALA A 88 -0.43 -12.39 11.04
N LEU A 89 -1.61 -12.51 10.45
CA LEU A 89 -2.89 -12.18 11.05
C LEU A 89 -3.21 -13.23 12.13
N PRO A 90 -3.69 -12.81 13.31
CA PRO A 90 -3.97 -13.75 14.40
C PRO A 90 -5.18 -14.63 14.11
N GLU A 91 -5.19 -15.84 14.69
CA GLU A 91 -6.30 -16.79 14.57
C GLU A 91 -7.63 -16.21 15.09
N PHE A 92 -7.57 -15.35 16.11
CA PHE A 92 -8.72 -14.66 16.69
C PHE A 92 -8.44 -13.16 16.83
N GLY A 93 -9.46 -12.34 16.56
CA GLY A 93 -9.36 -10.88 16.69
C GLY A 93 -8.66 -10.17 15.52
N PRO A 94 -8.47 -8.84 15.63
CA PRO A 94 -7.70 -8.06 14.68
C PRO A 94 -6.18 -8.21 14.92
N LEU A 95 -5.38 -7.94 13.90
CA LEU A 95 -3.95 -7.70 14.10
C LEU A 95 -3.78 -6.30 14.69
N GLU A 96 -3.13 -6.21 15.84
CA GLU A 96 -2.88 -4.95 16.55
C GLU A 96 -1.41 -4.57 16.43
N LEU A 97 -1.13 -3.33 16.04
CA LEU A 97 0.22 -2.76 16.03
C LEU A 97 0.22 -1.38 16.73
N VAL A 98 1.40 -0.95 17.17
CA VAL A 98 1.65 0.41 17.64
C VAL A 98 2.55 1.10 16.62
N ALA A 99 2.24 2.34 16.27
CA ALA A 99 3.00 3.12 15.30
C ALA A 99 3.50 4.43 15.91
N SER A 100 4.80 4.67 15.79
CA SER A 100 5.42 5.97 16.05
C SER A 100 5.40 6.79 14.75
N VAL A 101 4.87 8.00 14.79
CA VAL A 101 4.78 8.92 13.65
C VAL A 101 5.63 10.14 13.95
N ARG A 102 6.50 10.51 13.02
CA ARG A 102 7.32 11.73 13.09
C ARG A 102 7.09 12.58 11.86
N VAL A 103 6.78 13.86 12.04
CA VAL A 103 6.86 14.85 10.96
C VAL A 103 8.31 15.28 10.81
N THR A 104 8.87 15.03 9.64
CA THR A 104 10.28 15.33 9.32
C THR A 104 10.43 16.67 8.63
N HIS A 105 9.47 17.05 7.79
CA HIS A 105 9.48 18.33 7.09
C HIS A 105 8.08 18.93 6.99
N GLU A 106 8.04 20.27 7.08
CA GLU A 106 6.87 21.08 6.84
C GLU A 106 7.08 21.92 5.58
N HIS A 107 6.14 21.84 4.65
CA HIS A 107 6.16 22.64 3.44
C HIS A 107 5.30 23.88 3.64
N HIS A 108 5.87 25.07 3.46
CA HIS A 108 5.16 26.33 3.67
C HIS A 108 4.94 27.08 2.34
N ARG A 109 3.75 27.66 2.17
CA ARG A 109 3.42 28.54 1.04
C ARG A 109 2.68 29.77 1.54
N LYS A 110 3.24 30.95 1.28
CA LYS A 110 2.70 32.24 1.76
C LYS A 110 2.46 32.28 3.28
N GLY A 111 3.31 31.63 4.06
CA GLY A 111 3.23 31.59 5.52
C GLY A 111 2.23 30.58 6.09
N GLU A 112 1.55 29.80 5.24
CA GLU A 112 0.67 28.71 5.66
C GLU A 112 1.31 27.35 5.33
N ILE A 113 1.04 26.34 6.16
CA ILE A 113 1.42 24.96 5.87
C ILE A 113 0.66 24.47 4.64
N SER A 114 1.42 23.95 3.70
CA SER A 114 0.99 23.50 2.37
C SER A 114 1.33 22.03 2.09
N GLY A 115 1.98 21.35 3.04
CA GLY A 115 2.29 19.93 2.97
C GLY A 115 3.11 19.48 4.16
N LEU A 116 3.18 18.16 4.36
CA LEU A 116 3.94 17.52 5.43
C LEU A 116 4.65 16.28 4.86
N GLU A 117 5.83 16.00 5.38
CA GLU A 117 6.51 14.72 5.22
C GLU A 117 6.49 13.97 6.54
N VAL A 118 6.14 12.69 6.49
CA VAL A 118 6.05 11.84 7.67
C VAL A 118 6.86 10.57 7.49
N ILE A 119 7.47 10.12 8.59
CA ILE A 119 8.03 8.78 8.73
C ILE A 119 7.23 8.07 9.83
N VAL A 120 6.95 6.79 9.60
CA VAL A 120 6.19 5.93 10.50
C VAL A 120 6.99 4.65 10.75
N GLU A 121 7.04 4.25 12.01
CA GLU A 121 7.64 3.00 12.46
C GLU A 121 6.58 2.17 13.17
N PHE A 122 6.27 0.98 12.66
CA PHE A 122 5.35 0.03 13.27
C PHE A 122 6.09 -0.93 14.19
N THR A 123 5.47 -1.23 15.33
CA THR A 123 5.95 -2.21 16.29
C THR A 123 4.82 -3.14 16.73
N SER A 124 5.18 -4.39 17.05
CA SER A 124 4.31 -5.37 17.71
C SER A 124 5.01 -5.83 18.98
N GLN A 125 4.36 -5.64 20.14
CA GLN A 125 4.93 -5.98 21.45
C GLN A 125 6.35 -5.39 21.66
N GLY A 126 6.57 -4.16 21.16
CA GLY A 126 7.86 -3.45 21.25
C GLY A 126 8.92 -3.89 20.22
N ARG A 127 8.64 -4.88 19.37
CA ARG A 127 9.54 -5.30 18.27
C ARG A 127 9.20 -4.56 16.98
N PRO A 128 10.18 -4.04 16.22
CA PRO A 128 9.94 -3.45 14.91
C PRO A 128 9.30 -4.42 13.93
N VAL A 129 8.33 -3.93 13.14
CA VAL A 129 7.59 -4.72 12.14
C VAL A 129 7.73 -4.12 10.74
N ALA A 130 7.64 -2.80 10.63
CA ALA A 130 7.73 -2.11 9.35
C ALA A 130 8.15 -0.65 9.55
N THR A 131 8.69 -0.07 8.50
CA THR A 131 8.83 1.38 8.37
C THR A 131 8.12 1.85 7.11
N GLY A 132 7.77 3.12 7.08
CA GLY A 132 7.24 3.74 5.88
C GLY A 132 7.05 5.22 6.08
N GLY A 133 6.37 5.85 5.14
CA GLY A 133 6.17 7.28 5.19
C GLY A 133 5.57 7.80 3.91
N GLY A 134 5.56 9.12 3.82
CA GLY A 134 5.14 9.78 2.61
C GLY A 134 5.06 11.28 2.74
N ALA A 135 4.87 11.91 1.60
CA ALA A 135 4.67 13.33 1.46
C ALA A 135 3.22 13.59 1.05
N LEU A 136 2.51 14.41 1.83
CA LEU A 136 1.19 14.91 1.51
C LEU A 136 1.27 16.39 1.20
N ARG A 137 0.48 16.82 0.22
CA ARG A 137 0.24 18.24 -0.05
C ARG A 137 -1.14 18.64 0.44
N CYS A 138 -1.23 19.77 1.12
CA CYS A 138 -2.46 20.35 1.63
C CYS A 138 -2.92 21.48 0.70
N ILE A 139 -4.14 21.40 0.18
CA ILE A 139 -4.65 22.34 -0.82
C ILE A 139 -5.97 22.93 -0.34
N SER A 140 -6.02 24.26 -0.17
CA SER A 140 -7.27 24.93 0.21
C SER A 140 -8.36 24.76 -0.86
N PRO A 141 -9.66 24.84 -0.49
CA PRO A 141 -10.77 24.63 -1.42
C PRO A 141 -10.69 25.48 -2.69
N VAL A 142 -10.34 26.76 -2.55
CA VAL A 142 -10.24 27.71 -3.67
C VAL A 142 -9.15 27.29 -4.65
N HIS A 143 -7.97 26.89 -4.14
CA HIS A 143 -6.88 26.44 -4.99
C HIS A 143 -7.16 25.07 -5.62
N TYR A 144 -7.83 24.18 -4.89
CA TYR A 144 -8.21 22.88 -5.41
C TYR A 144 -9.24 23.01 -6.54
N GLN A 145 -10.27 23.85 -6.37
CA GLN A 145 -11.24 24.17 -7.43
C GLN A 145 -10.57 24.78 -8.67
N ALA A 146 -9.58 25.66 -8.48
CA ALA A 146 -8.82 26.22 -9.60
C ALA A 146 -7.97 25.15 -10.31
N LEU A 147 -7.33 24.26 -9.56
CA LEU A 147 -6.51 23.15 -10.08
C LEU A 147 -7.37 22.12 -10.83
N ARG A 148 -8.56 21.82 -10.31
CA ARG A 148 -9.52 20.84 -10.84
C ARG A 148 -10.63 21.48 -11.65
N ARG A 149 -10.43 22.67 -12.23
CA ARG A 149 -11.46 23.42 -12.98
C ARG A 149 -12.05 22.64 -14.17
N ARG A 150 -11.29 21.70 -14.72
CA ARG A 150 -11.70 20.82 -15.84
C ARG A 150 -12.03 19.40 -15.41
N ALA A 151 -11.92 19.09 -14.11
CA ALA A 151 -12.25 17.78 -13.58
C ALA A 151 -13.76 17.53 -13.65
N PRO A 152 -14.19 16.27 -13.75
CA PRO A 152 -15.60 15.94 -13.59
C PRO A 152 -16.06 16.27 -12.17
N ASN A 153 -17.35 16.55 -12.02
CA ASN A 153 -17.97 16.51 -10.70
C ASN A 153 -17.90 15.07 -10.17
N PRO A 154 -17.40 14.83 -8.93
CA PRO A 154 -17.31 13.49 -8.35
C PRO A 154 -18.59 12.64 -8.43
N HIS A 155 -19.75 13.29 -8.37
CA HIS A 155 -21.04 12.61 -8.43
C HIS A 155 -21.47 12.19 -9.84
N ASP A 156 -20.87 12.80 -10.86
CA ASP A 156 -21.21 12.60 -12.27
C ASP A 156 -20.21 11.65 -12.98
N VAL A 157 -19.20 11.15 -12.26
CA VAL A 157 -18.23 10.18 -12.77
C VAL A 157 -18.94 8.86 -13.11
N PRO A 158 -18.81 8.34 -14.34
CA PRO A 158 -19.33 7.02 -14.70
C PRO A 158 -18.72 5.91 -13.85
N ARG A 159 -19.56 5.05 -13.28
CA ARG A 159 -19.10 3.93 -12.46
C ARG A 159 -18.60 2.78 -13.33
N ARG A 160 -17.54 2.14 -12.85
CA ARG A 160 -16.89 0.97 -13.44
C ARG A 160 -16.77 -0.12 -12.38
N TYR A 161 -16.87 -1.38 -12.83
CA TYR A 161 -16.90 -2.57 -11.99
C TYR A 161 -16.00 -3.65 -12.60
N ASP A 162 -14.70 -3.36 -12.68
CA ASP A 162 -13.76 -4.32 -13.25
C ASP A 162 -13.61 -5.54 -12.34
N PRO A 163 -13.50 -6.76 -12.90
CA PRO A 163 -13.38 -7.98 -12.11
C PRO A 163 -11.99 -8.15 -11.49
N ALA A 164 -11.00 -7.38 -11.95
CA ALA A 164 -9.61 -7.50 -11.54
C ALA A 164 -8.95 -6.11 -11.45
N PRO A 165 -7.95 -5.95 -10.57
CA PRO A 165 -7.20 -4.70 -10.42
C PRO A 165 -6.27 -4.41 -11.61
N LEU A 166 -6.02 -5.41 -12.45
CA LEU A 166 -5.20 -5.31 -13.66
C LEU A 166 -5.96 -5.90 -14.84
N ALA A 167 -5.94 -5.21 -15.98
CA ALA A 167 -6.47 -5.67 -17.25
C ALA A 167 -5.38 -5.70 -18.32
N ASP A 168 -5.61 -6.47 -19.38
CA ASP A 168 -4.71 -6.57 -20.55
C ASP A 168 -3.24 -6.84 -20.20
N VAL A 169 -3.00 -7.66 -19.17
CA VAL A 169 -1.64 -7.98 -18.70
C VAL A 169 -0.90 -8.75 -19.80
N ARG A 170 0.24 -8.23 -20.23
CA ARG A 170 1.13 -8.82 -21.23
C ARG A 170 2.55 -8.85 -20.70
N ARG A 171 3.27 -9.93 -20.99
CA ARG A 171 4.67 -10.10 -20.60
C ARG A 171 5.49 -10.49 -21.81
N ASP A 172 6.61 -9.82 -22.00
CA ASP A 172 7.62 -10.15 -23.01
C ASP A 172 9.02 -10.07 -22.38
N GLY A 173 9.57 -11.23 -22.03
CA GLY A 173 10.81 -11.34 -21.27
C GLY A 173 10.72 -10.58 -19.93
N ARG A 174 11.49 -9.49 -19.83
CA ARG A 174 11.53 -8.59 -18.65
C ARG A 174 10.50 -7.47 -18.71
N ALA A 175 9.87 -7.22 -19.86
CA ALA A 175 8.85 -6.20 -19.97
C ALA A 175 7.49 -6.75 -19.51
N VAL A 176 6.75 -5.93 -18.78
CA VAL A 176 5.34 -6.17 -18.45
C VAL A 176 4.52 -4.94 -18.81
N GLU A 177 3.37 -5.14 -19.41
CA GLU A 177 2.38 -4.11 -19.70
C GLU A 177 1.04 -4.50 -19.09
N ALA A 178 0.31 -3.52 -18.58
CA ALA A 178 -1.05 -3.71 -18.07
C ALA A 178 -1.87 -2.41 -18.19
N VAL A 179 -3.15 -2.51 -17.92
CA VAL A 179 -4.06 -1.38 -17.73
C VAL A 179 -4.61 -1.45 -16.32
N LEU A 180 -4.67 -0.31 -15.62
CA LEU A 180 -5.26 -0.23 -14.29
C LEU A 180 -6.75 -0.55 -14.35
N GLY A 181 -7.16 -1.59 -13.64
CA GLY A 181 -8.55 -1.93 -13.37
C GLY A 181 -9.00 -1.34 -12.03
N TYR A 182 -10.29 -1.02 -11.93
CA TYR A 182 -10.88 -0.57 -10.68
C TYR A 182 -12.37 -0.90 -10.59
N ASP A 183 -12.81 -1.17 -9.37
CA ASP A 183 -14.19 -1.46 -9.04
C ASP A 183 -14.73 -0.41 -8.05
N HIS A 184 -15.68 0.40 -8.51
CA HIS A 184 -16.37 1.40 -7.69
C HIS A 184 -17.18 0.80 -6.54
N SER A 185 -17.44 -0.51 -6.54
CA SER A 185 -18.09 -1.21 -5.44
C SER A 185 -17.15 -1.47 -4.25
N ASN A 186 -15.83 -1.37 -4.46
CA ASN A 186 -14.85 -1.63 -3.40
C ASN A 186 -14.76 -0.45 -2.42
N PRO A 187 -15.22 -0.60 -1.17
CA PRO A 187 -15.30 0.49 -0.20
C PRO A 187 -13.91 0.97 0.26
N PHE A 188 -12.88 0.14 0.13
CA PHE A 188 -11.51 0.53 0.47
C PHE A 188 -10.98 1.61 -0.47
N PHE A 189 -11.32 1.56 -1.76
CA PHE A 189 -10.89 2.58 -2.73
C PHE A 189 -11.93 3.70 -2.87
N PHE A 190 -13.22 3.38 -2.82
CA PHE A 190 -14.31 4.30 -3.13
C PHE A 190 -15.32 4.43 -1.96
N ASP A 191 -14.84 4.86 -0.80
CA ASP A 191 -15.69 5.16 0.37
C ASP A 191 -16.58 6.41 0.19
N HIS A 192 -16.20 7.30 -0.73
CA HIS A 192 -16.97 8.47 -1.11
C HIS A 192 -16.72 8.85 -2.58
N PRO A 193 -17.59 9.66 -3.19
CA PRO A 193 -17.38 10.16 -4.55
C PRO A 193 -16.08 10.97 -4.64
N VAL A 194 -15.28 10.68 -5.67
CA VAL A 194 -14.00 11.34 -5.98
C VAL A 194 -13.98 11.77 -7.44
N ASP A 195 -13.22 12.82 -7.76
CA ASP A 195 -13.08 13.37 -9.12
C ASP A 195 -11.87 12.80 -9.89
N HIS A 196 -11.11 11.91 -9.29
CA HIS A 196 -9.94 11.23 -9.86
C HIS A 196 -9.75 9.86 -9.18
N LEU A 197 -8.91 9.00 -9.77
CA LEU A 197 -8.60 7.69 -9.20
C LEU A 197 -7.75 7.83 -7.92
N PRO A 198 -8.08 7.11 -6.82
CA PRO A 198 -7.28 7.16 -5.60
C PRO A 198 -5.84 6.65 -5.80
N GLY A 199 -4.86 7.31 -5.18
CA GLY A 199 -3.46 6.83 -5.18
C GLY A 199 -3.28 5.44 -4.56
N MET A 200 -4.18 5.03 -3.66
CA MET A 200 -4.19 3.67 -3.12
C MET A 200 -4.46 2.59 -4.19
N LEU A 201 -5.15 2.91 -5.29
CA LEU A 201 -5.30 1.98 -6.42
C LEU A 201 -3.96 1.76 -7.14
N ILE A 202 -3.14 2.81 -7.27
CA ILE A 202 -1.80 2.71 -7.86
C ILE A 202 -0.93 1.78 -7.02
N LEU A 203 -0.91 2.00 -5.70
CA LEU A 203 -0.18 1.13 -4.75
C LEU A 203 -0.66 -0.33 -4.82
N HIS A 204 -1.98 -0.55 -4.87
CA HIS A 204 -2.52 -1.90 -5.00
C HIS A 204 -2.09 -2.57 -6.30
N ALA A 205 -2.16 -1.86 -7.43
CA ALA A 205 -1.71 -2.36 -8.72
C ALA A 205 -0.20 -2.68 -8.74
N MET A 206 0.62 -1.93 -8.01
CA MET A 206 2.04 -2.25 -7.84
C MET A 206 2.22 -3.60 -7.11
N THR A 207 1.46 -3.83 -6.03
CA THR A 207 1.47 -5.12 -5.30
C THR A 207 1.01 -6.27 -6.18
N ASP A 208 -0.10 -6.11 -6.92
CA ASP A 208 -0.60 -7.17 -7.81
C ASP A 208 0.36 -7.48 -8.96
N LEU A 209 0.94 -6.45 -9.57
CA LEU A 209 1.93 -6.64 -10.64
C LEU A 209 3.18 -7.34 -10.11
N PHE A 210 3.66 -6.95 -8.93
CA PHE A 210 4.77 -7.62 -8.28
C PHE A 210 4.49 -9.11 -8.10
N SER A 211 3.40 -9.46 -7.40
CA SER A 211 3.05 -10.86 -7.14
C SER A 211 2.76 -11.67 -8.40
N SER A 212 2.22 -11.05 -9.45
CA SER A 212 1.96 -11.74 -10.72
C SER A 212 3.23 -12.01 -11.54
N THR A 213 4.25 -11.18 -11.39
CA THR A 213 5.49 -11.27 -12.19
C THR A 213 6.63 -11.99 -11.48
N LEU A 214 6.64 -11.93 -10.15
CA LEU A 214 7.57 -12.58 -9.23
C LEU A 214 6.79 -13.41 -8.18
N PRO A 215 6.13 -14.51 -8.58
CA PRO A 215 5.22 -15.27 -7.72
C PRO A 215 5.91 -15.95 -6.52
N ASP A 216 7.20 -16.22 -6.64
CA ASP A 216 8.01 -16.88 -5.60
C ASP A 216 8.70 -15.87 -4.66
N ALA A 217 8.46 -14.57 -4.87
CA ALA A 217 9.01 -13.50 -4.04
C ALA A 217 7.97 -12.93 -3.09
N GLU A 218 8.35 -12.72 -1.82
CA GLU A 218 7.60 -11.93 -0.87
C GLU A 218 7.85 -10.44 -1.16
N LEU A 219 6.78 -9.65 -1.35
CA LEU A 219 6.89 -8.20 -1.49
C LEU A 219 7.31 -7.57 -0.15
N MET A 220 8.48 -6.93 -0.14
CA MET A 220 9.07 -6.35 1.07
C MET A 220 8.98 -4.83 1.10
N GLU A 221 9.12 -4.19 -0.06
CA GLU A 221 9.30 -2.75 -0.16
C GLU A 221 8.54 -2.15 -1.34
N ILE A 222 7.99 -0.95 -1.12
CA ILE A 222 7.39 -0.10 -2.13
C ILE A 222 7.98 1.31 -2.00
N ASP A 223 8.33 1.90 -3.14
CA ASP A 223 8.58 3.33 -3.31
C ASP A 223 7.69 3.83 -4.47
N LEU A 224 6.86 4.85 -4.22
CA LEU A 224 5.92 5.41 -5.20
C LEU A 224 6.02 6.94 -5.22
N VAL A 225 6.28 7.52 -6.38
CA VAL A 225 6.19 8.95 -6.65
C VAL A 225 4.96 9.25 -7.52
N CYS A 226 4.15 10.22 -7.10
CA CYS A 226 2.96 10.68 -7.84
C CYS A 226 3.19 12.08 -8.41
N HIS A 227 3.10 12.21 -9.74
CA HIS A 227 3.36 13.46 -10.46
C HIS A 227 2.09 14.26 -10.75
N THR A 228 0.98 13.57 -11.03
CA THR A 228 -0.33 14.20 -11.31
C THR A 228 -1.47 13.29 -10.86
N PHE A 229 -2.69 13.82 -10.89
CA PHE A 229 -3.90 13.05 -10.66
C PHE A 229 -4.08 11.99 -11.76
N PRO A 230 -4.25 10.70 -11.42
CA PRO A 230 -4.77 9.71 -12.36
C PRO A 230 -6.25 10.00 -12.64
N GLU A 231 -6.59 10.34 -13.87
CA GLU A 231 -7.98 10.59 -14.28
C GLU A 231 -8.73 9.27 -14.54
N PHE A 232 -10.07 9.31 -14.55
CA PHE A 232 -10.88 8.12 -14.90
C PHE A 232 -10.79 7.74 -16.39
N ASP A 233 -10.57 8.73 -17.26
CA ASP A 233 -10.41 8.59 -18.71
C ASP A 233 -9.35 9.60 -19.20
N PRO A 234 -8.39 9.21 -20.06
CA PRO A 234 -8.18 7.88 -20.65
C PRO A 234 -7.74 6.82 -19.62
N PRO A 235 -7.76 5.51 -19.94
CA PRO A 235 -7.26 4.48 -19.03
C PRO A 235 -5.80 4.70 -18.62
N VAL A 236 -5.47 4.42 -17.35
CA VAL A 236 -4.09 4.44 -16.87
C VAL A 236 -3.38 3.18 -17.38
N ARG A 237 -2.38 3.37 -18.23
CA ARG A 237 -1.49 2.30 -18.71
C ARG A 237 -0.35 2.12 -17.74
N ILE A 238 0.11 0.89 -17.59
CA ILE A 238 1.21 0.51 -16.73
C ILE A 238 2.24 -0.18 -17.59
N GLU A 239 3.46 0.34 -17.58
CA GLU A 239 4.63 -0.26 -18.22
C GLU A 239 5.64 -0.61 -17.12
N GLY A 240 6.24 -1.79 -17.21
CA GLY A 240 7.11 -2.30 -16.17
C GLY A 240 8.31 -3.05 -16.69
N VAL A 241 9.38 -3.03 -15.91
CA VAL A 241 10.59 -3.83 -16.11
C VAL A 241 10.84 -4.68 -14.87
N VAL A 242 10.83 -5.99 -15.07
CA VAL A 242 11.07 -7.02 -14.05
C VAL A 242 12.55 -7.41 -14.06
N ASP A 243 13.17 -7.37 -12.90
CA ASP A 243 14.51 -7.87 -12.64
C ASP A 243 14.46 -8.93 -11.54
N SER A 244 14.37 -10.20 -11.96
CA SER A 244 14.36 -11.35 -11.06
C SER A 244 15.69 -11.58 -10.33
N SER A 245 16.79 -10.96 -10.75
CA SER A 245 18.06 -11.10 -10.02
C SER A 245 18.09 -10.30 -8.71
N THR A 246 17.23 -9.28 -8.63
CA THR A 246 17.09 -8.37 -7.49
C THR A 246 15.66 -8.33 -6.94
N GLU A 247 14.82 -9.27 -7.39
CA GLU A 247 13.38 -9.34 -7.13
C GLU A 247 12.71 -7.98 -7.13
N THR A 248 12.91 -7.24 -8.22
CA THR A 248 12.47 -5.85 -8.34
C THR A 248 11.63 -5.65 -9.59
N VAL A 249 10.52 -4.91 -9.45
CA VAL A 249 9.68 -4.45 -10.55
C VAL A 249 9.66 -2.93 -10.55
N ARG A 250 10.14 -2.31 -11.62
CA ARG A 250 10.05 -0.86 -11.83
C ARG A 250 8.87 -0.57 -12.74
N LEU A 251 8.01 0.36 -12.33
CA LEU A 251 6.71 0.62 -12.95
C LEU A 251 6.57 2.10 -13.31
N THR A 252 6.01 2.37 -14.48
CA THR A 252 5.60 3.70 -14.94
C THR A 252 4.13 3.67 -15.27
N PHE A 253 3.36 4.59 -14.68
CA PHE A 253 1.93 4.75 -14.92
C PHE A 253 1.72 5.94 -15.84
N THR A 254 1.01 5.76 -16.96
CA THR A 254 0.84 6.80 -17.98
C THR A 254 -0.62 6.99 -18.42
N GLN A 255 -0.94 8.23 -18.79
CA GLN A 255 -2.19 8.59 -19.46
C GLN A 255 -1.88 9.46 -20.68
N GLY A 256 -1.97 8.87 -21.87
CA GLY A 256 -1.52 9.49 -23.11
C GLY A 256 -0.01 9.71 -23.09
N ARG A 257 0.43 10.98 -23.02
CA ARG A 257 1.85 11.35 -22.96
C ARG A 257 2.30 11.75 -21.56
N THR A 258 1.40 11.74 -20.58
CA THR A 258 1.66 12.18 -19.23
C THR A 258 2.05 11.00 -18.37
N VAL A 259 3.18 11.10 -17.68
CA VAL A 259 3.53 10.19 -16.58
C VAL A 259 2.74 10.63 -15.36
N VAL A 260 1.92 9.72 -14.85
CA VAL A 260 1.05 9.95 -13.70
C VAL A 260 1.78 9.62 -12.41
N ALA A 261 2.48 8.50 -12.40
CA ALA A 261 3.25 8.02 -11.26
C ALA A 261 4.37 7.10 -11.73
N GLU A 262 5.39 6.96 -10.90
CA GLU A 262 6.49 6.00 -11.07
C GLU A 262 6.66 5.27 -9.74
N GLY A 263 6.94 3.97 -9.81
CA GLY A 263 7.08 3.16 -8.62
C GLY A 263 8.08 2.03 -8.76
N ILE A 264 8.58 1.59 -7.62
CA ILE A 264 9.46 0.43 -7.50
C ILE A 264 8.85 -0.46 -6.43
N SER A 265 8.74 -1.75 -6.75
CA SER A 265 8.40 -2.79 -5.80
C SER A 265 9.54 -3.78 -5.73
N SER A 266 10.04 -4.03 -4.54
CA SER A 266 11.15 -4.95 -4.32
C SER A 266 10.77 -5.97 -3.26
N GLY A 267 11.23 -7.19 -3.47
CA GLY A 267 10.98 -8.29 -2.55
C GLY A 267 12.24 -9.04 -2.23
N ARG A 268 12.01 -10.18 -1.60
CA ARG A 268 13.00 -11.23 -1.41
C ARG A 268 12.38 -12.51 -1.89
N VAL A 269 13.21 -13.44 -2.37
CA VAL A 269 12.75 -14.82 -2.56
C VAL A 269 12.11 -15.25 -1.25
N ALA A 270 10.83 -15.60 -1.30
CA ALA A 270 10.19 -16.19 -0.14
C ALA A 270 11.05 -17.41 0.17
N LEU A 271 11.68 -17.43 1.35
CA LEU A 271 12.24 -18.67 1.83
C LEU A 271 11.04 -19.60 1.93
N GLU A 272 10.80 -20.42 0.89
CA GLU A 272 10.17 -21.71 1.10
C GLU A 272 10.83 -22.24 2.35
N ALA A 273 10.02 -22.68 3.30
CA ALA A 273 10.49 -23.42 4.45
C ALA A 273 11.67 -24.29 4.01
N ALA A 274 12.89 -23.87 4.35
CA ALA A 274 14.13 -24.56 4.05
C ALA A 274 14.25 -25.84 4.91
N ARG A 275 13.10 -26.47 5.20
CA ARG A 275 12.83 -27.48 6.23
C ARG A 275 11.83 -28.55 5.79
N VAL A 276 11.42 -28.62 4.52
CA VAL A 276 10.70 -29.81 4.03
C VAL A 276 11.60 -30.71 3.16
N ALA A 277 12.61 -30.18 2.47
CA ALA A 277 13.50 -31.01 1.64
C ALA A 277 14.79 -31.50 2.34
N GLU A 278 15.25 -30.82 3.41
CA GLU A 278 16.43 -31.28 4.19
C GLU A 278 16.05 -32.04 5.47
N GLU A 279 14.81 -31.87 5.96
CA GLU A 279 14.31 -32.47 7.22
C GLU A 279 13.34 -33.64 7.02
N GLU A 280 12.90 -33.94 5.78
CA GLU A 280 12.58 -35.32 5.35
C GLU A 280 13.90 -35.99 4.92
N ALA A 281 14.84 -36.13 5.85
CA ALA A 281 14.90 -37.38 6.61
C ALA A 281 15.13 -38.56 5.65
N SER A 282 16.37 -39.01 5.41
CA SER A 282 17.36 -39.36 6.43
C SER A 282 16.85 -40.27 7.57
N GLU A 283 15.57 -40.68 7.54
CA GLU A 283 14.96 -41.64 8.49
C GLU A 283 14.40 -42.94 7.86
N ASP A 284 14.47 -43.18 6.55
CA ASP A 284 13.94 -44.43 5.94
C ASP A 284 14.95 -45.24 5.11
N ASP A 285 16.23 -45.23 5.48
CA ASP A 285 17.21 -46.24 5.02
C ASP A 285 17.63 -47.13 6.20
N GLY A 286 16.85 -48.18 6.44
CA GLY A 286 17.21 -49.29 7.32
C GLY A 286 16.70 -50.60 6.72
N PRO A 287 17.57 -51.48 6.17
CA PRO A 287 17.11 -52.72 5.59
C PRO A 287 16.70 -53.69 6.71
N VAL A 288 15.43 -54.11 6.68
CA VAL A 288 14.92 -55.24 7.43
C VAL A 288 15.58 -56.52 6.89
N ALA A 289 16.22 -57.26 7.78
CA ALA A 289 16.86 -58.53 7.48
C ALA A 289 15.87 -59.54 6.88
N GLU A 290 16.23 -60.09 5.72
CA GLU A 290 15.49 -61.16 5.04
C GLU A 290 15.96 -62.51 5.58
N GLU A 291 15.05 -63.22 6.24
CA GLU A 291 15.20 -64.59 6.73
C GLU A 291 14.71 -65.55 5.63
N ALA A 292 15.62 -66.28 4.98
CA ALA A 292 15.26 -67.38 4.08
C ALA A 292 16.34 -68.49 4.03
N ALA A 293 15.99 -69.60 4.69
CA ALA A 293 16.35 -71.00 4.45
C ALA A 293 17.56 -71.39 3.56
N LEU A 294 18.57 -72.04 4.16
CA LEU A 294 19.00 -73.45 3.94
C LEU A 294 20.21 -73.81 4.82
#